data_AF-A0A2E6A9X9-F1
#
_entry.id   AF-A0A2E6A9X9-F1
#
_cell.length_a   1.000
_cell.length_b   1.000
_cell.length_c   1.000
_cell.angle_alpha   90.00
_cell.angle_beta   90.00
_cell.angle_gamma   90.00
#
_symmetry.space_group_name_H-M   'P 1'
#
loop_
_entity.id
_entity.type
_entity.pdbx_description
1 polymer ?
#
loop_
_entity_poly.entity_id
_entity_poly.type
_entity_poly.pdbx_seq_one_letter_code
_entity_poly.pdbx_strand_id
1 'polypeptide(L)'
;MIPGTPLSSAASSTDSPSRTSQMREGRSSYSNVTCGTHSPGNQKRATLSHRIRNHSRRPIVCLSRTNVAVSADFSRGVSVLLDLHTHSIKSDDGRAKVQNYCQWIRTREIPIDGFVLTEHRQYDHESDYSDLAAEFGITILKGSEVETEYGHVLVFGVTPAMTEEYDFSRIGLKLADVIAAANKHGGLAVPCHPGRTRVGMCAHIETYGIPDGVRVVEVFNGGSRDNEDDMAQQLADDNGYLGIGGSDAHIVSHVGKCATRFSGPIRSEMELVEALKAEEFEAVNLRQ
;
A
#
# COMPACT_ATOMS: atom_id res chain seq x y z
N MET A 1 -58.33 -19.98 45.36
CA MET A 1 -58.37 -18.51 45.28
C MET A 1 -57.95 -18.10 43.89
N ILE A 2 -58.70 -17.15 43.33
CA ILE A 2 -58.74 -16.67 41.93
C ILE A 2 -57.47 -15.86 41.58
N PRO A 3 -57.05 -15.79 40.29
CA PRO A 3 -55.77 -15.26 39.84
C PRO A 3 -55.80 -13.76 39.50
N GLY A 4 -54.64 -13.15 39.22
CA GLY A 4 -54.56 -11.76 38.79
C GLY A 4 -53.35 -11.45 37.90
N THR A 5 -53.58 -11.45 36.58
CA THR A 5 -53.07 -10.40 35.66
C THR A 5 -54.23 -9.41 35.49
N PRO A 6 -54.03 -8.08 35.24
CA PRO A 6 -53.60 -7.63 33.90
C PRO A 6 -53.00 -6.17 33.77
N LEU A 7 -52.54 -5.83 32.53
CA LEU A 7 -52.59 -4.50 31.83
C LEU A 7 -51.73 -3.33 32.43
N SER A 8 -51.26 -2.27 31.75
CA SER A 8 -51.28 -1.70 30.38
C SER A 8 -50.53 -0.33 30.41
N SER A 9 -50.28 0.26 29.23
CA SER A 9 -50.03 1.70 28.90
C SER A 9 -48.57 2.17 28.87
N ALA A 10 -48.01 2.57 27.72
CA ALA A 10 -48.35 3.70 26.84
C ALA A 10 -48.12 5.06 27.53
N ALA A 11 -47.00 5.71 27.18
CA ALA A 11 -46.75 7.12 27.46
C ALA A 11 -46.24 7.81 26.19
N SER A 12 -47.02 8.80 25.79
CA SER A 12 -46.79 9.79 24.75
C SER A 12 -46.31 11.11 25.37
N SER A 13 -45.39 11.82 24.72
CA SER A 13 -45.26 13.30 24.75
C SER A 13 -44.38 13.72 23.57
N THR A 14 -44.88 14.40 22.51
CA THR A 14 -45.12 15.87 22.35
C THR A 14 -43.91 16.69 22.84
N ASP A 15 -43.26 17.58 22.07
CA ASP A 15 -43.73 18.75 21.30
C ASP A 15 -42.52 19.29 20.48
N SER A 16 -42.57 19.51 19.16
CA SER A 16 -42.93 20.75 18.42
C SER A 16 -41.73 21.73 18.16
N PRO A 17 -41.82 22.77 17.28
CA PRO A 17 -41.22 22.73 15.94
C PRO A 17 -40.33 23.97 15.61
N SER A 18 -39.62 23.97 14.48
CA SER A 18 -39.13 25.23 13.89
C SER A 18 -39.09 25.22 12.36
N ARG A 19 -39.64 26.30 11.80
CA ARG A 19 -39.67 26.70 10.39
C ARG A 19 -38.36 27.40 9.99
N THR A 20 -38.00 27.33 8.70
CA THR A 20 -37.62 28.45 7.79
C THR A 20 -36.95 27.87 6.54
N SER A 21 -37.59 27.86 5.36
CA SER A 21 -37.48 28.86 4.27
C SER A 21 -36.06 29.37 3.97
N GLN A 22 -35.51 29.02 2.81
CA GLN A 22 -35.26 29.96 1.69
C GLN A 22 -34.54 29.27 0.52
N MET A 23 -35.16 29.35 -0.65
CA MET A 23 -34.49 29.25 -1.95
C MET A 23 -33.72 30.56 -2.22
N ARG A 24 -32.55 30.47 -2.84
CA ARG A 24 -32.07 31.51 -3.75
C ARG A 24 -31.11 30.95 -4.80
N GLU A 25 -31.42 31.30 -6.03
CA GLU A 25 -30.68 31.06 -7.26
C GLU A 25 -29.36 31.85 -7.32
N GLY A 26 -28.39 31.32 -8.05
CA GLY A 26 -27.16 32.01 -8.41
C GLY A 26 -26.53 31.41 -9.66
N ARG A 27 -26.94 31.92 -10.83
CA ARG A 27 -26.33 31.66 -12.14
C ARG A 27 -24.84 32.05 -12.14
N SER A 28 -23.99 31.26 -12.78
CA SER A 28 -22.74 31.76 -13.36
C SER A 28 -22.58 31.20 -14.77
N SER A 29 -22.34 32.13 -15.68
CA SER A 29 -22.39 32.02 -17.13
C SER A 29 -21.04 31.63 -17.74
N TYR A 30 -21.10 30.71 -18.71
CA TYR A 30 -20.05 30.49 -19.71
C TYR A 30 -19.86 31.73 -20.60
N SER A 31 -18.61 32.08 -20.92
CA SER A 31 -18.28 32.73 -22.19
C SER A 31 -16.87 32.37 -22.63
N ASN A 32 -16.76 32.16 -23.94
CA ASN A 32 -15.62 31.65 -24.69
C ASN A 32 -14.93 32.80 -25.43
N VAL A 33 -13.60 32.67 -25.59
CA VAL A 33 -12.79 33.06 -26.77
C VAL A 33 -12.65 34.56 -27.12
N THR A 34 -11.42 35.05 -27.19
CA THR A 34 -10.83 35.59 -28.44
C THR A 34 -9.32 35.84 -28.36
N CYS A 35 -8.66 35.50 -29.46
CA CYS A 35 -7.25 35.68 -29.79
C CYS A 35 -6.98 37.13 -30.24
N GLY A 36 -5.79 37.67 -29.95
CA GLY A 36 -5.33 38.96 -30.45
C GLY A 36 -3.81 39.01 -30.57
N THR A 37 -3.33 38.91 -31.80
CA THR A 37 -1.94 39.12 -32.22
C THR A 37 -1.55 40.60 -32.15
N HIS A 38 -0.27 40.91 -31.87
CA HIS A 38 0.59 41.89 -32.59
C HIS A 38 1.86 42.27 -31.77
N SER A 39 3.03 41.92 -32.31
CA SER A 39 4.30 42.68 -32.23
C SER A 39 4.36 43.63 -33.45
N PRO A 40 5.29 44.61 -33.64
CA PRO A 40 6.69 44.68 -33.13
C PRO A 40 7.26 46.11 -32.83
N GLY A 41 8.54 46.19 -32.43
CA GLY A 41 9.39 47.41 -32.49
C GLY A 41 10.30 47.60 -31.27
N ASN A 42 11.54 47.10 -31.20
CA ASN A 42 12.82 47.50 -31.83
C ASN A 42 13.71 48.44 -30.96
N GLN A 43 14.94 47.95 -30.72
CA GLN A 43 16.22 48.63 -30.40
C GLN A 43 16.44 49.36 -29.06
N LYS A 44 17.45 48.87 -28.29
CA LYS A 44 18.77 49.53 -28.17
C LYS A 44 19.83 48.62 -27.51
N ARG A 45 21.05 48.69 -28.06
CA ARG A 45 22.30 48.07 -27.61
C ARG A 45 22.73 48.53 -26.21
N ALA A 46 23.28 47.61 -25.43
CA ALA A 46 24.42 47.89 -24.54
C ALA A 46 25.30 46.63 -24.44
N THR A 47 26.56 46.80 -24.86
CA THR A 47 27.64 45.82 -24.77
C THR A 47 28.15 45.73 -23.34
N LEU A 48 28.19 44.52 -22.76
CA LEU A 48 29.12 44.23 -21.67
C LEU A 48 29.71 42.83 -21.87
N SER A 49 31.01 42.83 -22.13
CA SER A 49 31.89 41.67 -22.17
C SER A 49 31.89 40.98 -20.80
N HIS A 50 31.51 39.71 -20.74
CA HIS A 50 31.86 38.82 -19.63
C HIS A 50 32.34 37.47 -20.16
N ARG A 51 33.53 37.10 -19.69
CA ARG A 51 34.30 35.91 -20.00
C ARG A 51 33.45 34.63 -19.88
N ILE A 52 33.27 33.93 -20.99
CA ILE A 52 32.82 32.54 -21.02
C ILE A 52 33.97 31.70 -20.46
N ARG A 53 33.79 31.16 -19.25
CA ARG A 53 34.63 30.06 -18.75
C ARG A 53 34.14 28.78 -19.43
N ASN A 54 34.95 28.26 -20.34
CA ASN A 54 34.80 26.92 -20.89
C ASN A 54 34.95 25.91 -19.74
N HIS A 55 33.83 25.45 -19.16
CA HIS A 55 33.84 24.20 -18.42
C HIS A 55 33.76 23.05 -19.44
N SER A 56 34.90 22.39 -19.59
CA SER A 56 35.09 21.12 -20.28
C SER A 56 33.93 20.17 -19.99
N ARG A 57 33.10 19.91 -21.01
CA ARG A 57 32.12 18.81 -21.01
C ARG A 57 32.90 17.51 -20.85
N ARG A 58 32.91 16.94 -19.65
CA ARG A 58 33.30 15.55 -19.46
C ARG A 58 32.18 14.69 -20.05
N PRO A 59 32.49 13.66 -20.86
CA PRO A 59 31.45 12.75 -21.33
C PRO A 59 30.85 12.08 -20.10
N ILE A 60 29.52 12.14 -19.99
CA ILE A 60 28.78 11.26 -19.10
C ILE A 60 28.95 9.87 -19.70
N VAL A 61 29.86 9.10 -19.13
CA VAL A 61 29.96 7.68 -19.45
C VAL A 61 28.69 7.05 -18.85
N CYS A 62 27.75 6.71 -19.73
CA CYS A 62 26.66 5.81 -19.41
C CYS A 62 27.29 4.44 -19.13
N LEU A 63 27.70 4.23 -17.87
CA LEU A 63 28.00 2.91 -17.36
C LEU A 63 26.64 2.25 -17.20
N SER A 64 26.22 1.50 -18.22
CA SER A 64 25.20 0.48 -18.08
C SER A 64 25.72 -0.52 -17.05
N ARG A 65 25.44 -0.27 -15.78
CA ARG A 65 25.56 -1.29 -14.75
C ARG A 65 24.43 -2.26 -15.06
N THR A 66 24.80 -3.38 -15.66
CA THR A 66 23.98 -4.59 -15.65
C THR A 66 23.51 -4.79 -14.22
N ASN A 67 22.20 -4.66 -14.00
CA ASN A 67 21.55 -5.10 -12.77
C ASN A 67 22.02 -6.53 -12.51
N VAL A 68 22.82 -6.72 -11.47
CA VAL A 68 22.91 -8.02 -10.84
C VAL A 68 21.59 -8.13 -10.09
N ALA A 69 20.54 -8.51 -10.81
CA ALA A 69 19.40 -9.13 -10.16
C ALA A 69 20.01 -10.26 -9.33
N VAL A 70 19.86 -10.21 -8.01
CA VAL A 70 20.08 -11.39 -7.19
C VAL A 70 18.97 -12.34 -7.61
N SER A 71 19.23 -13.11 -8.66
CA SER A 71 18.32 -14.14 -9.14
C SER A 71 18.37 -15.23 -8.08
N ALA A 72 17.43 -15.21 -7.14
CA ALA A 72 17.21 -16.35 -6.26
C ALA A 72 17.07 -17.59 -7.15
N ASP A 73 17.89 -18.61 -6.92
CA ASP A 73 17.88 -19.83 -7.73
C ASP A 73 16.66 -20.67 -7.36
N PHE A 74 15.53 -20.39 -8.00
CA PHE A 74 14.29 -21.14 -7.81
C PHE A 74 14.29 -22.51 -8.54
N SER A 75 15.41 -22.91 -9.16
CA SER A 75 15.38 -23.99 -10.16
C SER A 75 15.34 -25.42 -9.60
N ARG A 76 15.45 -25.65 -8.28
CA ARG A 76 15.51 -27.02 -7.70
C ARG A 76 14.89 -27.22 -6.30
N GLY A 77 14.05 -26.30 -5.82
CA GLY A 77 13.43 -26.35 -4.49
C GLY A 77 11.91 -26.18 -4.50
N VAL A 78 11.26 -26.40 -3.35
CA VAL A 78 9.86 -26.02 -3.14
C VAL A 78 9.80 -24.50 -3.06
N SER A 79 9.31 -23.82 -4.11
CA SER A 79 9.02 -22.39 -4.05
C SER A 79 7.58 -22.16 -3.60
N VAL A 80 7.34 -21.13 -2.79
CA VAL A 80 5.98 -20.70 -2.43
C VAL A 80 5.69 -19.31 -3.00
N LEU A 81 4.44 -19.06 -3.37
CA LEU A 81 3.97 -17.78 -3.88
C LEU A 81 2.90 -17.21 -2.95
N LEU A 82 3.21 -16.09 -2.30
CA LEU A 82 2.31 -15.44 -1.35
C LEU A 82 1.87 -14.07 -1.84
N ASP A 83 0.58 -13.80 -1.78
CA ASP A 83 0.03 -12.45 -1.94
C ASP A 83 0.22 -11.65 -0.64
N LEU A 84 1.17 -10.73 -0.61
CA LEU A 84 1.57 -10.05 0.63
C LEU A 84 0.69 -8.88 1.06
N HIS A 85 -0.37 -8.58 0.31
CA HIS A 85 -1.19 -7.39 0.53
C HIS A 85 -2.67 -7.67 0.23
N THR A 86 -3.45 -7.96 1.26
CA THR A 86 -4.90 -8.23 1.12
C THR A 86 -5.67 -7.68 2.32
N HIS A 87 -6.92 -7.29 2.07
CA HIS A 87 -7.83 -6.73 3.07
C HIS A 87 -9.07 -7.61 3.21
N SER A 88 -9.50 -7.83 4.45
CA SER A 88 -10.76 -8.52 4.74
C SER A 88 -11.83 -7.55 5.23
N ILE A 89 -12.97 -8.09 5.64
CA ILE A 89 -14.02 -7.34 6.35
C ILE A 89 -13.57 -6.71 7.69
N LYS A 90 -12.33 -6.96 8.12
CA LYS A 90 -11.72 -6.32 9.29
C LYS A 90 -11.14 -4.94 8.93
N SER A 91 -10.61 -4.74 7.72
CA SER A 91 -10.29 -3.41 7.19
C SER A 91 -11.54 -2.54 7.07
N ASP A 92 -11.40 -1.22 7.14
CA ASP A 92 -12.51 -0.28 7.03
C ASP A 92 -13.12 -0.18 5.63
N ASP A 93 -12.40 -0.64 4.61
CA ASP A 93 -12.78 -0.61 3.19
C ASP A 93 -12.79 -2.00 2.52
N GLY A 94 -12.34 -3.03 3.23
CA GLY A 94 -12.36 -4.42 2.77
C GLY A 94 -13.77 -5.04 2.87
N ARG A 95 -14.11 -5.89 1.88
CA ARG A 95 -15.43 -6.53 1.78
C ARG A 95 -15.35 -8.05 1.71
N ALA A 96 -14.16 -8.61 1.63
CA ALA A 96 -13.94 -10.03 1.49
C ALA A 96 -13.90 -10.72 2.86
N LYS A 97 -14.75 -11.74 3.04
CA LYS A 97 -14.54 -12.70 4.13
C LYS A 97 -13.34 -13.57 3.77
N VAL A 98 -12.48 -13.88 4.74
CA VAL A 98 -11.27 -14.72 4.52
C VAL A 98 -11.64 -16.07 3.90
N GLN A 99 -12.72 -16.70 4.36
CA GLN A 99 -13.23 -17.93 3.74
C GLN A 99 -13.55 -17.79 2.25
N ASN A 100 -14.06 -16.63 1.82
CA ASN A 100 -14.37 -16.39 0.42
C ASN A 100 -13.09 -16.23 -0.42
N TYR A 101 -12.00 -15.68 0.15
CA TYR A 101 -10.69 -15.70 -0.52
C TYR A 101 -10.25 -17.15 -0.77
N CYS A 102 -10.24 -17.99 0.27
CA CYS A 102 -9.83 -19.39 0.14
C CYS A 102 -10.67 -20.16 -0.90
N GLN A 103 -11.99 -19.97 -0.87
CA GLN A 103 -12.90 -20.56 -1.86
C GLN A 103 -12.60 -20.09 -3.28
N TRP A 104 -12.36 -18.79 -3.46
CA TRP A 104 -12.10 -18.21 -4.77
C TRP A 104 -10.75 -18.64 -5.34
N ILE A 105 -9.69 -18.61 -4.53
CA ILE A 105 -8.35 -19.10 -4.91
C ILE A 105 -8.45 -20.53 -5.42
N ARG A 106 -9.10 -21.42 -4.66
CA ARG A 106 -9.31 -22.82 -5.05
C ARG A 106 -10.17 -22.96 -6.31
N THR A 107 -11.29 -22.25 -6.40
CA THR A 107 -12.26 -22.40 -7.51
C THR A 107 -11.72 -21.85 -8.83
N ARG A 108 -10.90 -20.81 -8.77
CA ARG A 108 -10.31 -20.15 -9.95
C ARG A 108 -8.90 -20.64 -10.27
N GLU A 109 -8.38 -21.58 -9.49
CA GLU A 109 -7.01 -22.09 -9.62
C GLU A 109 -5.98 -20.94 -9.66
N ILE A 110 -6.17 -19.93 -8.79
CA ILE A 110 -5.26 -18.79 -8.70
C ILE A 110 -3.91 -19.32 -8.23
N PRO A 111 -2.80 -19.02 -8.92
CA PRO A 111 -1.51 -19.67 -8.69
C PRO A 111 -0.76 -19.11 -7.48
N ILE A 112 -1.43 -18.96 -6.33
CA ILE A 112 -0.82 -18.55 -5.05
C ILE A 112 -1.03 -19.65 -4.00
N ASP A 113 -0.03 -19.81 -3.13
CA ASP A 113 -0.03 -20.78 -2.03
C ASP A 113 -0.56 -20.17 -0.72
N GLY A 114 -0.73 -18.85 -0.69
CA GLY A 114 -1.12 -18.13 0.51
C GLY A 114 -1.27 -16.63 0.30
N PHE A 115 -1.74 -15.97 1.36
CA PHE A 115 -1.87 -14.52 1.40
C PHE A 115 -1.68 -13.97 2.82
N VAL A 116 -1.36 -12.68 2.90
CA VAL A 116 -1.20 -11.93 4.15
C VAL A 116 -2.33 -10.91 4.27
N LEU A 117 -3.04 -10.96 5.39
CA LEU A 117 -4.06 -9.98 5.74
C LEU A 117 -3.40 -8.75 6.36
N THR A 118 -3.47 -7.60 5.68
CA THR A 118 -2.78 -6.35 6.03
C THR A 118 -3.78 -5.24 6.26
N GLU A 119 -4.68 -5.46 7.22
CA GLU A 119 -5.82 -4.57 7.45
C GLU A 119 -5.38 -3.12 7.75
N HIS A 120 -6.15 -2.14 7.27
CA HIS A 120 -5.83 -0.74 7.50
C HIS A 120 -5.90 -0.36 8.98
N ARG A 121 -4.86 0.34 9.43
CA ARG A 121 -4.83 1.10 10.70
C ARG A 121 -5.10 0.24 11.94
N GLN A 122 -4.87 -1.07 11.85
CA GLN A 122 -5.07 -2.02 12.94
C GLN A 122 -4.27 -3.31 12.71
N TYR A 123 -4.20 -4.14 13.74
CA TYR A 123 -3.77 -5.52 13.64
C TYR A 123 -4.81 -6.44 14.31
N ASP A 124 -5.27 -7.48 13.61
CA ASP A 124 -6.29 -8.39 14.13
C ASP A 124 -5.68 -9.46 15.04
N HIS A 125 -5.72 -9.21 16.35
CA HIS A 125 -5.26 -10.17 17.36
C HIS A 125 -6.25 -11.32 17.61
N GLU A 126 -7.53 -11.14 17.28
CA GLU A 126 -8.61 -12.00 17.74
C GLU A 126 -8.87 -13.17 16.79
N SER A 127 -8.74 -12.92 15.49
CA SER A 127 -9.05 -13.96 14.50
C SER A 127 -7.95 -15.00 14.39
N ASP A 128 -8.37 -16.27 14.44
CA ASP A 128 -7.56 -17.44 14.12
C ASP A 128 -8.09 -18.06 12.82
N TYR A 129 -7.20 -18.22 11.84
CA TYR A 129 -7.52 -18.79 10.53
C TYR A 129 -6.89 -20.16 10.32
N SER A 130 -6.34 -20.79 11.36
CA SER A 130 -5.63 -22.08 11.26
C SER A 130 -6.51 -23.20 10.70
N ASP A 131 -7.77 -23.29 11.14
CA ASP A 131 -8.72 -24.28 10.63
C ASP A 131 -9.01 -24.08 9.14
N LEU A 132 -9.15 -22.81 8.72
CA LEU A 132 -9.42 -22.44 7.33
C LEU A 132 -8.18 -22.69 6.44
N ALA A 133 -7.00 -22.35 6.95
CA ALA A 133 -5.73 -22.64 6.30
C ALA A 133 -5.56 -24.16 6.07
N ALA A 134 -5.86 -24.97 7.08
CA ALA A 134 -5.81 -26.42 7.00
C ALA A 134 -6.87 -27.01 6.04
N GLU A 135 -8.11 -26.51 6.07
CA GLU A 135 -9.20 -26.97 5.19
C GLU A 135 -8.87 -26.74 3.70
N PHE A 136 -8.25 -25.60 3.37
CA PHE A 136 -7.98 -25.22 1.99
C PHE A 136 -6.55 -25.52 1.53
N GLY A 137 -5.65 -25.90 2.44
CA GLY A 137 -4.23 -26.11 2.14
C GLY A 137 -3.52 -24.82 1.70
N ILE A 138 -3.89 -23.69 2.30
CA ILE A 138 -3.40 -22.35 1.97
C ILE A 138 -2.75 -21.73 3.20
N THR A 139 -1.60 -21.06 3.04
CA THR A 139 -0.99 -20.26 4.11
C THR A 139 -1.74 -18.93 4.28
N ILE A 140 -2.26 -18.68 5.49
CA ILE A 140 -2.94 -17.42 5.84
C ILE A 140 -2.15 -16.77 6.98
N LEU A 141 -1.52 -15.62 6.70
CA LEU A 141 -0.74 -14.86 7.68
C LEU A 141 -1.38 -13.49 7.94
N LYS A 142 -0.92 -12.82 8.99
CA LYS A 142 -1.37 -11.47 9.35
C LYS A 142 -0.22 -10.46 9.35
N GLY A 143 -0.56 -9.25 8.96
CA GLY A 143 0.25 -8.05 9.05
C GLY A 143 -0.66 -6.85 9.29
N SER A 144 -0.18 -5.66 8.99
CA SER A 144 -0.97 -4.43 9.10
C SER A 144 -0.56 -3.45 8.01
N GLU A 145 -1.47 -2.60 7.56
CA GLU A 145 -1.12 -1.43 6.74
C GLU A 145 -1.34 -0.17 7.57
N VAL A 146 -0.25 0.53 7.89
CA VAL A 146 -0.26 1.78 8.67
C VAL A 146 -0.08 2.99 7.76
N GLU A 147 -0.53 4.15 8.24
CA GLU A 147 -0.48 5.40 7.49
C GLU A 147 0.59 6.34 8.07
N THR A 148 1.57 6.70 7.24
CA THR A 148 2.72 7.55 7.60
C THR A 148 2.72 8.86 6.83
N GLU A 149 3.63 9.79 7.15
CA GLU A 149 3.82 10.98 6.30
C GLU A 149 4.33 10.67 4.88
N TYR A 150 4.85 9.45 4.65
CA TYR A 150 5.22 8.95 3.33
C TYR A 150 4.09 8.16 2.64
N GLY A 151 2.89 8.12 3.23
CA GLY A 151 1.80 7.30 2.74
C GLY A 151 1.75 5.94 3.44
N HIS A 152 1.21 4.94 2.75
CA HIS A 152 0.93 3.64 3.36
C HIS A 152 2.16 2.74 3.46
N VAL A 153 2.20 1.94 4.53
CA VAL A 153 3.32 1.05 4.85
C VAL A 153 2.78 -0.25 5.42
N LEU A 154 3.17 -1.36 4.82
CA LEU A 154 2.94 -2.69 5.37
C LEU A 154 3.88 -2.94 6.55
N VAL A 155 3.36 -3.51 7.62
CA VAL A 155 4.12 -3.95 8.79
C VAL A 155 3.90 -5.45 8.96
N PHE A 156 4.99 -6.22 8.80
CA PHE A 156 5.01 -7.66 8.99
C PHE A 156 5.68 -8.02 10.32
N GLY A 157 5.28 -9.17 10.91
CA GLY A 157 5.79 -9.62 12.20
C GLY A 157 5.31 -8.73 13.36
N VAL A 158 4.05 -8.29 13.32
CA VAL A 158 3.47 -7.43 14.36
C VAL A 158 3.37 -8.20 15.68
N THR A 159 3.96 -7.64 16.74
CA THR A 159 3.91 -8.20 18.10
C THR A 159 3.02 -7.32 19.01
N PRO A 160 2.49 -7.86 20.13
CA PRO A 160 1.76 -7.05 21.10
C PRO A 160 2.57 -5.84 21.61
N ALA A 161 3.87 -6.03 21.87
CA ALA A 161 4.75 -4.94 22.33
C ALA A 161 4.93 -3.84 21.25
N MET A 162 4.89 -4.20 19.97
CA MET A 162 4.92 -3.23 18.86
C MET A 162 3.64 -2.40 18.83
N THR A 163 2.47 -3.03 19.03
CA THR A 163 1.16 -2.33 19.09
C THR A 163 1.00 -1.41 20.29
N GLU A 164 1.81 -1.59 21.33
CA GLU A 164 1.86 -0.70 22.49
C GLU A 164 2.82 0.50 22.29
N GLU A 165 3.78 0.39 21.36
CA GLU A 165 4.81 1.41 21.14
C GLU A 165 4.31 2.59 20.30
N TYR A 166 3.39 2.33 19.37
CA TYR A 166 2.68 3.37 18.65
C TYR A 166 1.26 2.93 18.30
N ASP A 167 0.38 3.91 18.16
CA ASP A 167 -1.02 3.69 17.81
C ASP A 167 -1.17 3.50 16.30
N PHE A 168 -1.43 2.26 15.90
CA PHE A 168 -1.66 1.86 14.50
C PHE A 168 -2.86 2.59 13.87
N SER A 169 -3.80 3.10 14.67
CA SER A 169 -4.96 3.83 14.16
C SER A 169 -4.65 5.26 13.70
N ARG A 170 -3.47 5.77 14.04
CA ARG A 170 -3.05 7.13 13.70
C ARG A 170 -2.77 7.28 12.23
N ILE A 171 -3.25 8.40 11.70
CA ILE A 171 -2.84 8.92 10.40
C ILE A 171 -1.61 9.82 10.59
N GLY A 172 -0.65 9.71 9.67
CA GLY A 172 0.57 10.53 9.71
C GLY A 172 1.55 10.12 10.81
N LEU A 173 1.73 8.81 11.03
CA LEU A 173 2.86 8.29 11.79
C LEU A 173 4.18 8.69 11.14
N LYS A 174 5.24 8.80 11.94
CA LYS A 174 6.59 8.94 11.40
C LYS A 174 7.08 7.62 10.85
N LEU A 175 7.45 7.58 9.57
CA LEU A 175 8.00 6.38 8.94
C LEU A 175 9.24 5.88 9.70
N ALA A 176 10.09 6.80 10.15
CA ALA A 176 11.26 6.46 10.97
C ALA A 176 10.89 5.76 12.29
N ASP A 177 9.80 6.18 12.96
CA ASP A 177 9.33 5.58 14.20
C ASP A 177 8.74 4.18 13.93
N VAL A 178 7.98 4.03 12.83
CA VAL A 178 7.45 2.74 12.38
C VAL A 178 8.58 1.75 12.06
N ILE A 179 9.59 2.17 11.30
CA ILE A 179 10.77 1.34 10.98
C ILE A 179 11.53 0.97 12.25
N ALA A 180 11.77 1.92 13.16
CA ALA A 180 12.48 1.68 14.40
C ALA A 180 11.76 0.66 15.29
N ALA A 181 10.45 0.81 15.46
CA ALA A 181 9.64 -0.13 16.23
C ALA A 181 9.57 -1.51 15.57
N ALA A 182 9.37 -1.57 14.25
CA ALA A 182 9.41 -2.83 13.49
C ALA A 182 10.73 -3.57 13.72
N ASN A 183 11.86 -2.89 13.54
CA ASN A 183 13.18 -3.49 13.75
C ASN A 183 13.40 -3.95 15.19
N LYS A 184 13.03 -3.13 16.17
CA LYS A 184 13.17 -3.42 17.60
C LYS A 184 12.40 -4.68 18.02
N HIS A 185 11.23 -4.91 17.44
CA HIS A 185 10.37 -6.06 17.76
C HIS A 185 10.48 -7.21 16.76
N GLY A 186 11.52 -7.19 15.92
CA GLY A 186 11.80 -8.29 14.98
C GLY A 186 10.97 -8.28 13.70
N GLY A 187 10.04 -7.35 13.54
CA GLY A 187 9.24 -7.14 12.33
C GLY A 187 9.97 -6.45 11.20
N LEU A 188 9.21 -6.05 10.18
CA LEU A 188 9.68 -5.31 9.00
C LEU A 188 8.61 -4.34 8.51
N ALA A 189 9.01 -3.11 8.20
CA ALA A 189 8.15 -2.09 7.58
C ALA A 189 8.49 -1.97 6.09
N VAL A 190 7.48 -1.98 5.23
CA VAL A 190 7.60 -2.01 3.77
C VAL A 190 6.63 -1.00 3.15
N PRO A 191 7.09 0.13 2.60
CA PRO A 191 6.22 1.04 1.86
C PRO A 191 5.48 0.30 0.73
N CYS A 192 4.15 0.41 0.71
CA CYS A 192 3.30 -0.23 -0.30
C CYS A 192 2.81 0.76 -1.34
N HIS A 193 2.47 0.23 -2.53
CA HIS A 193 2.04 0.96 -3.72
C HIS A 193 2.67 2.35 -3.85
N PRO A 194 4.02 2.48 -3.82
CA PRO A 194 4.68 3.76 -3.62
C PRO A 194 4.45 4.73 -4.80
N GLY A 195 4.10 4.25 -5.99
CA GLY A 195 3.70 5.08 -7.12
C GLY A 195 2.29 5.69 -7.00
N ARG A 196 1.46 5.23 -6.06
CA ARG A 196 0.06 5.66 -5.95
C ARG A 196 -0.07 7.13 -5.61
N THR A 197 -0.98 7.81 -6.30
CA THR A 197 -1.23 9.23 -6.07
C THR A 197 -1.74 9.48 -4.65
N ARG A 198 -1.14 10.46 -3.94
CA ARG A 198 -1.44 10.90 -2.56
C ARG A 198 -1.05 9.95 -1.42
N VAL A 199 -1.14 8.63 -1.61
CA VAL A 199 -0.91 7.65 -0.54
C VAL A 199 0.31 6.76 -0.78
N GLY A 200 0.99 6.91 -1.91
CA GLY A 200 2.27 6.26 -2.20
C GLY A 200 3.47 7.15 -1.87
N MET A 201 4.58 6.52 -1.50
CA MET A 201 5.85 7.16 -1.12
C MET A 201 6.37 8.18 -2.15
N CYS A 202 6.23 7.91 -3.45
CA CYS A 202 6.66 8.82 -4.51
C CYS A 202 5.99 10.19 -4.45
N ALA A 203 4.76 10.27 -3.93
CA ALA A 203 4.04 11.54 -3.80
C ALA A 203 4.64 12.48 -2.73
N HIS A 204 5.52 11.97 -1.87
CA HIS A 204 6.00 12.65 -0.67
C HIS A 204 7.52 12.82 -0.60
N ILE A 205 8.28 12.10 -1.43
CA ILE A 205 9.76 12.16 -1.47
C ILE A 205 10.28 13.57 -1.78
N GLU A 206 9.62 14.36 -2.62
CA GLU A 206 10.06 15.75 -2.88
C GLU A 206 9.99 16.62 -1.61
N THR A 207 9.09 16.30 -0.69
CA THR A 207 8.88 17.06 0.56
C THR A 207 9.80 16.58 1.68
N TYR A 208 9.92 15.27 1.85
CA TYR A 208 10.62 14.68 3.01
C TYR A 208 11.98 14.06 2.68
N GLY A 209 12.33 13.95 1.40
CA GLY A 209 13.54 13.28 0.93
C GLY A 209 13.35 11.77 0.76
N ILE A 210 14.46 11.07 0.48
CA ILE A 210 14.48 9.61 0.51
C ILE A 210 14.60 9.17 1.98
N PRO A 211 13.69 8.31 2.50
CA PRO A 211 13.73 7.90 3.89
C PRO A 211 14.87 6.92 4.17
N ASP A 212 15.57 7.12 5.29
CA ASP A 212 16.55 6.16 5.79
C ASP A 212 15.88 4.87 6.29
N GLY A 213 16.58 3.74 6.16
CA GLY A 213 16.15 2.46 6.73
C GLY A 213 15.15 1.66 5.90
N VAL A 214 14.63 2.21 4.80
CA VAL A 214 13.86 1.45 3.81
C VAL A 214 14.83 0.54 3.02
N ARG A 215 14.47 -0.73 2.89
CA ARG A 215 15.22 -1.73 2.09
C ARG A 215 14.34 -2.48 1.10
N VAL A 216 13.05 -2.59 1.40
CA VAL A 216 12.07 -3.34 0.62
C VAL A 216 10.88 -2.42 0.36
N VAL A 217 10.32 -2.47 -0.84
CA VAL A 217 9.11 -1.74 -1.26
C VAL A 217 8.20 -2.64 -2.09
N GLU A 218 6.91 -2.36 -2.12
CA GLU A 218 5.99 -3.05 -3.04
C GLU A 218 6.15 -2.48 -4.45
N VAL A 219 6.67 -3.29 -5.39
CA VAL A 219 6.91 -2.88 -6.79
C VAL A 219 5.81 -3.33 -7.74
N PHE A 220 5.03 -4.35 -7.35
CA PHE A 220 3.87 -4.80 -8.09
C PHE A 220 2.64 -4.84 -7.18
N ASN A 221 1.70 -3.92 -7.44
CA ASN A 221 0.44 -3.86 -6.71
C ASN A 221 -0.75 -4.17 -7.63
N GLY A 222 -1.63 -5.09 -7.21
CA GLY A 222 -2.76 -5.53 -8.05
C GLY A 222 -3.85 -4.47 -8.28
N GLY A 223 -3.87 -3.42 -7.45
CA GLY A 223 -4.71 -2.25 -7.56
C GLY A 223 -4.07 -1.06 -8.29
N SER A 224 -2.78 -1.14 -8.66
CA SER A 224 -2.08 -0.09 -9.40
C SER A 224 -2.74 0.21 -10.75
N ARG A 225 -2.69 1.48 -11.15
CA ARG A 225 -3.15 2.00 -12.44
C ARG A 225 -2.03 2.71 -13.19
N ASP A 226 -2.24 2.90 -14.48
CA ASP A 226 -1.36 3.68 -15.35
C ASP A 226 0.12 3.30 -15.17
N ASN A 227 0.96 4.23 -14.70
CA ASN A 227 2.40 4.04 -14.49
C ASN A 227 2.78 3.90 -13.00
N GLU A 228 1.84 3.60 -12.10
CA GLU A 228 2.12 3.52 -10.65
C GLU A 228 3.17 2.43 -10.33
N ASP A 229 3.10 1.26 -10.96
CA ASP A 229 4.11 0.20 -10.76
C ASP A 229 5.45 0.56 -11.42
N ASP A 230 5.45 1.28 -12.54
CA ASP A 230 6.69 1.74 -13.18
C ASP A 230 7.42 2.75 -12.27
N MET A 231 6.67 3.63 -11.61
CA MET A 231 7.22 4.55 -10.62
C MET A 231 7.77 3.81 -9.39
N ALA A 232 7.08 2.75 -8.93
CA ALA A 232 7.54 1.93 -7.82
C ALA A 232 8.85 1.19 -8.15
N GLN A 233 8.94 0.61 -9.34
CA GLN A 233 10.14 -0.05 -9.84
C GLN A 233 11.31 0.95 -10.01
N GLN A 234 11.07 2.11 -10.62
CA GLN A 234 12.10 3.14 -10.77
C GLN A 234 12.63 3.62 -9.42
N LEU A 235 11.74 3.81 -8.44
CA LEU A 235 12.12 4.17 -7.08
C LEU A 235 13.00 3.09 -6.43
N ALA A 236 12.66 1.82 -6.63
CA ALA A 236 13.46 0.72 -6.13
C ALA A 236 14.85 0.67 -6.79
N ASP A 237 14.91 0.80 -8.12
CA ASP A 237 16.15 0.81 -8.89
C ASP A 237 17.08 1.96 -8.49
N ASP A 238 16.53 3.18 -8.35
CA ASP A 238 17.30 4.38 -8.03
C ASP A 238 17.95 4.32 -6.62
N ASN A 239 17.33 3.57 -5.70
CA ASN A 239 17.76 3.50 -4.30
C ASN A 239 18.32 2.13 -3.89
N GLY A 240 18.33 1.16 -4.80
CA GLY A 240 18.77 -0.21 -4.53
C GLY A 240 17.85 -0.97 -3.57
N TYR A 241 16.54 -0.69 -3.59
CA TYR A 241 15.56 -1.44 -2.80
C TYR A 241 15.18 -2.76 -3.48
N LEU A 242 14.78 -3.73 -2.67
CA LEU A 242 14.18 -4.97 -3.14
C LEU A 242 12.67 -4.80 -3.31
N GLY A 243 12.09 -5.57 -4.23
CA GLY A 243 10.68 -5.48 -4.57
C GLY A 243 9.86 -6.66 -4.06
N ILE A 244 8.71 -6.38 -3.44
CA ILE A 244 7.65 -7.37 -3.20
C ILE A 244 6.43 -7.12 -4.10
N GLY A 245 5.54 -8.11 -4.18
CA GLY A 245 4.24 -7.99 -4.84
C GLY A 245 3.07 -8.42 -3.96
N GLY A 246 1.94 -7.73 -4.13
CA GLY A 246 0.69 -7.98 -3.44
C GLY A 246 -0.51 -7.47 -4.23
N SER A 247 -1.68 -8.06 -4.06
CA SER A 247 -2.84 -7.73 -4.90
C SER A 247 -3.58 -6.48 -4.47
N ASP A 248 -3.42 -6.07 -3.21
CA ASP A 248 -4.19 -4.99 -2.59
C ASP A 248 -5.71 -5.26 -2.69
N ALA A 249 -6.06 -6.54 -2.49
CA ALA A 249 -7.41 -7.02 -2.67
C ALA A 249 -8.32 -6.51 -1.55
N HIS A 250 -9.32 -5.73 -1.95
CA HIS A 250 -10.44 -5.31 -1.09
C HIS A 250 -11.72 -6.11 -1.35
N ILE A 251 -11.74 -6.85 -2.45
CA ILE A 251 -12.82 -7.76 -2.86
C ILE A 251 -12.22 -9.08 -3.31
N VAL A 252 -12.99 -10.14 -3.16
CA VAL A 252 -12.57 -11.53 -3.40
C VAL A 252 -11.96 -11.74 -4.78
N SER A 253 -12.50 -11.08 -5.83
CA SER A 253 -12.04 -11.25 -7.20
C SER A 253 -10.69 -10.60 -7.53
N HIS A 254 -10.09 -9.85 -6.61
CA HIS A 254 -8.80 -9.18 -6.83
C HIS A 254 -7.60 -9.93 -6.28
N VAL A 255 -7.80 -10.92 -5.40
CA VAL A 255 -6.71 -11.66 -4.77
C VAL A 255 -5.80 -12.34 -5.80
N GLY A 256 -4.50 -12.37 -5.51
CA GLY A 256 -3.49 -13.05 -6.32
C GLY A 256 -3.21 -12.41 -7.68
N LYS A 257 -3.55 -11.13 -7.87
CA LYS A 257 -3.14 -10.36 -9.06
C LYS A 257 -1.63 -10.09 -9.09
N CYS A 258 -1.01 -9.91 -7.95
CA CYS A 258 0.44 -9.86 -7.77
C CYS A 258 0.79 -10.65 -6.51
N ALA A 259 2.02 -11.15 -6.44
CA ALA A 259 2.49 -11.96 -5.33
C ALA A 259 4.01 -11.86 -5.18
N THR A 260 4.53 -12.50 -4.15
CA THR A 260 5.97 -12.61 -3.89
C THR A 260 6.37 -14.08 -3.80
N ARG A 261 7.40 -14.47 -4.55
CA ARG A 261 7.96 -15.81 -4.59
C ARG A 261 9.08 -15.93 -3.57
N PHE A 262 9.06 -17.02 -2.81
CA PHE A 262 10.11 -17.38 -1.86
C PHE A 262 10.73 -18.74 -2.22
N SER A 263 12.02 -18.91 -1.92
CA SER A 263 12.81 -20.10 -2.25
C SER A 263 12.47 -21.31 -1.36
N GLY A 264 11.78 -21.08 -0.25
CA GLY A 264 11.37 -22.09 0.72
C GLY A 264 9.99 -21.82 1.30
N PRO A 265 9.47 -22.75 2.12
CA PRO A 265 8.15 -22.63 2.72
C PRO A 265 8.09 -21.50 3.75
N ILE A 266 6.94 -20.83 3.82
CA ILE A 266 6.63 -19.81 4.81
C ILE A 266 5.36 -20.25 5.55
N ARG A 267 5.48 -20.45 6.86
CA ARG A 267 4.41 -21.00 7.73
C ARG A 267 4.00 -20.09 8.87
N SER A 268 4.72 -18.99 9.08
CA SER A 268 4.41 -18.00 10.13
C SER A 268 4.79 -16.59 9.69
N GLU A 269 4.24 -15.59 10.36
CA GLU A 269 4.59 -14.18 10.16
C GLU A 269 6.09 -13.92 10.38
N MET A 270 6.72 -14.62 11.33
CA MET A 270 8.15 -14.46 11.58
C MET A 270 9.00 -15.12 10.51
N GLU A 271 8.62 -16.30 10.01
CA GLU A 271 9.30 -16.92 8.85
C GLU A 271 9.22 -16.01 7.62
N LEU A 272 8.09 -15.32 7.40
CA LEU A 272 7.96 -14.32 6.34
C LEU A 272 8.97 -13.18 6.52
N VAL A 273 9.07 -12.62 7.73
CA VAL A 273 10.03 -11.54 8.01
C VAL A 273 11.47 -11.99 7.85
N GLU A 274 11.80 -13.20 8.30
CA GLU A 274 13.13 -13.80 8.12
C GLU A 274 13.48 -13.95 6.64
N ALA A 275 12.55 -14.45 5.82
CA ALA A 275 12.74 -14.60 4.38
C ALA A 275 12.92 -13.24 3.68
N LEU A 276 12.14 -12.23 4.07
CA LEU A 276 12.30 -10.86 3.55
C LEU A 276 13.65 -10.23 3.99
N LYS A 277 14.12 -10.53 5.20
CA LYS A 277 15.44 -10.06 5.68
C LYS A 277 16.62 -10.83 5.07
N ALA A 278 16.38 -12.06 4.61
CA ALA A 278 17.36 -12.88 3.90
C ALA A 278 17.54 -12.45 2.43
N GLU A 279 16.66 -11.58 1.90
CA GLU A 279 16.75 -11.05 0.54
C GLU A 279 16.59 -12.12 -0.56
N GLU A 280 16.01 -13.28 -0.21
CA GLU A 280 15.77 -14.42 -1.11
C GLU A 280 14.30 -14.49 -1.56
N PHE A 281 13.85 -13.46 -2.28
CA PHE A 281 12.49 -13.38 -2.79
C PHE A 281 12.42 -12.61 -4.12
N GLU A 282 11.30 -12.79 -4.84
CA GLU A 282 11.05 -12.13 -6.12
C GLU A 282 9.59 -11.68 -6.21
N ALA A 283 9.35 -10.41 -6.55
CA ALA A 283 8.00 -9.94 -6.86
C ALA A 283 7.53 -10.51 -8.21
N VAL A 284 6.28 -11.01 -8.25
CA VAL A 284 5.67 -11.62 -9.43
C VAL A 284 4.37 -10.88 -9.77
N ASN A 285 4.28 -10.38 -11.00
CA ASN A 285 3.05 -9.81 -11.54
C ASN A 285 2.25 -10.92 -12.24
N LEU A 286 1.03 -11.18 -11.76
CA LEU A 286 0.13 -12.24 -12.26
C LEU A 286 -1.11 -11.66 -12.99
N ARG A 287 -1.15 -10.33 -13.20
CA ARG A 287 -2.21 -9.69 -13.97
C ARG A 287 -2.09 -10.11 -15.44
N GLN A 288 -3.19 -10.61 -16.00
CA GLN A 288 -3.33 -10.95 -17.42
C GLN A 288 -3.80 -9.75 -18.23
#